data_AF-A0A9N9G757-F1
#
_entry.id   AF-A0A9N9G757-F1
#
_cell.length_a   1.000
_cell.length_b   1.000
_cell.length_c   1.000
_cell.angle_alpha   90.00
_cell.angle_beta   90.00
_cell.angle_gamma   90.00
#
_symmetry.space_group_name_H-M   'P 1'
#
loop_
_entity.id
_entity.type
_entity.pdbx_description
1 polymer ?
#
loop_
_entity_poly.entity_id
_entity_poly.type
_entity_poly.pdbx_seq_one_letter_code
_entity_poly.pdbx_strand_id
1 'polypeptide(L)'
;MKNFEEYHDLYLETDVLLLADVFMNYTIICLQDDGLDSFHYVSVPGMFNDSLYKSSGVKIQLISDMDKYLTVENGIRGGMTIVSHRYVKANNEKCPDYNSSKTKSWIIYEDMSALYSGAMTQYLPTKILDKVTPEEIPVIQSIASDAEIGYMLETDIEALINLHNFFADYPLAPEKQIIPENWLSLYNERLVRDKEFRRGKYVSGEKLLQTFLPKKNYVVHYQALQLYMKYGLKITKIHVALKFRQSPWMKTYIEENIRKRKIAKSNKDEFGVIYYKLKNNVIFGKQMENVRKHMRVEIL
;
A
#
# COMPACT_ATOMS: atom_id res chain seq x y z
N MET A 1 37.48 26.37 19.72
CA MET A 1 37.42 25.10 20.46
C MET A 1 38.83 24.65 20.73
N LYS A 2 39.21 24.54 21.99
CA LYS A 2 40.58 24.31 22.47
C LYS A 2 40.81 22.84 22.88
N ASN A 3 39.75 22.10 23.20
CA ASN A 3 39.79 20.68 23.56
C ASN A 3 38.54 19.96 23.03
N PHE A 4 38.49 18.64 23.24
CA PHE A 4 37.38 17.80 22.79
C PHE A 4 36.08 18.04 23.56
N GLU A 5 36.16 18.35 24.85
CA GLU A 5 35.00 18.66 25.70
C GLU A 5 34.24 19.89 25.19
N GLU A 6 34.95 20.98 24.90
CA GLU A 6 34.36 22.19 24.31
C GLU A 6 33.71 21.92 22.93
N TYR A 7 34.28 21.00 22.13
CA TYR A 7 33.69 20.60 20.85
C TYR A 7 32.44 19.75 21.04
N HIS A 8 32.50 18.77 21.94
CA HIS A 8 31.39 17.89 22.28
C HIS A 8 30.19 18.69 22.80
N ASP A 9 30.41 19.62 23.73
CA ASP A 9 29.33 20.39 24.35
C ASP A 9 28.67 21.34 23.34
N LEU A 10 29.47 22.00 22.50
CA LEU A 10 28.93 22.83 21.41
C LEU A 10 28.15 22.00 20.40
N TYR A 11 28.64 20.80 20.06
CA TYR A 11 27.93 19.87 19.16
C TYR A 11 26.59 19.44 19.76
N LEU A 12 26.57 19.03 21.03
CA LEU A 12 25.36 18.61 21.74
C LEU A 12 24.34 19.76 21.85
N GLU A 13 24.80 20.96 22.22
CA GLU A 13 23.96 22.16 22.30
C GLU A 13 23.36 22.49 20.93
N THR A 14 24.16 22.41 19.87
CA THR A 14 23.71 22.65 18.49
C THR A 14 22.64 21.63 18.08
N ASP A 15 22.86 20.33 18.33
CA ASP A 15 21.89 19.27 18.01
C ASP A 15 20.55 19.47 18.75
N VAL A 16 20.59 19.84 20.03
CA VAL A 16 19.39 20.10 20.84
C VAL A 16 18.65 21.34 20.34
N LEU A 17 19.36 22.45 20.09
CA LEU A 17 18.75 23.70 19.63
C LEU A 17 18.15 23.56 18.22
N LEU A 18 18.84 22.87 17.31
CA LEU A 18 18.31 22.58 15.97
C LEU A 18 17.04 21.72 16.02
N LEU A 19 17.03 20.69 16.87
CA LEU A 19 15.84 19.87 17.06
C LEU A 19 14.68 20.69 17.63
N ALA A 20 14.96 21.52 18.65
CA ALA A 20 13.95 22.38 19.26
C ALA A 20 13.35 23.35 18.24
N ASP A 21 14.17 24.03 17.44
CA ASP A 21 13.71 24.98 16.42
C ASP A 21 12.82 24.30 15.36
N VAL A 22 13.29 23.17 14.80
CA VAL A 22 12.52 22.39 13.81
C VAL A 22 11.21 21.89 14.41
N PHE A 23 11.23 21.39 15.64
CA PHE A 23 10.03 20.83 16.28
C PHE A 23 9.02 21.90 16.70
N MET A 24 9.48 23.07 17.14
CA MET A 24 8.60 24.22 17.40
C MET A 24 7.92 24.70 16.11
N ASN A 25 8.68 24.84 15.03
CA ASN A 25 8.13 25.21 13.73
C ASN A 25 7.11 24.16 13.22
N TYR A 26 7.44 22.88 13.36
CA TYR A 26 6.52 21.78 13.05
C TYR A 26 5.22 21.88 13.86
N THR A 27 5.29 22.10 15.18
CA THR A 27 4.12 22.25 16.05
C THR A 27 3.26 23.45 15.65
N ILE A 28 3.88 24.59 15.33
CA ILE A 28 3.16 25.78 14.84
C ILE A 28 2.38 25.44 13.57
N ILE A 29 3.00 24.76 12.61
CA ILE A 29 2.36 24.35 11.36
C ILE A 29 1.21 23.38 11.64
N CYS A 30 1.39 22.38 12.51
CA CYS A 30 0.32 21.43 12.88
C CYS A 30 -0.88 22.15 13.51
N LEU A 31 -0.64 23.11 14.39
CA LEU A 31 -1.69 23.91 15.00
C LEU A 31 -2.42 24.77 13.97
N GLN A 32 -1.70 25.39 13.03
CA GLN A 32 -2.30 26.23 11.99
C GLN A 32 -3.12 25.41 10.97
N ASP A 33 -2.58 24.29 10.51
CA ASP A 33 -3.18 23.51 9.42
C ASP A 33 -4.21 22.48 9.88
N ASP A 34 -3.98 21.89 11.04
CA ASP A 34 -4.76 20.76 11.56
C ASP A 34 -5.50 21.12 12.85
N GLY A 35 -5.07 22.18 13.55
CA GLY A 35 -5.57 22.52 14.87
C GLY A 35 -5.31 21.40 15.86
N LEU A 36 -4.17 20.71 15.72
CA LEU A 36 -3.70 19.64 16.60
C LEU A 36 -2.31 19.99 17.09
N ASP A 37 -2.08 19.85 18.39
CA ASP A 37 -0.76 19.99 18.97
C ASP A 37 0.02 18.69 18.82
N SER A 38 1.18 18.76 18.19
CA SER A 38 2.02 17.58 17.96
C SER A 38 2.58 16.96 19.24
N PHE A 39 2.70 17.74 20.33
CA PHE A 39 3.15 17.25 21.63
C PHE A 39 2.18 16.26 22.29
N HIS A 40 0.93 16.20 21.84
CA HIS A 40 -0.05 15.21 22.33
C HIS A 40 0.01 13.87 21.59
N TYR A 41 0.93 13.70 20.66
CA TYR A 41 1.02 12.51 19.83
C TYR A 41 2.40 11.85 19.92
N VAL A 42 2.40 10.54 20.12
CA VAL A 42 3.63 9.71 20.10
C VAL A 42 4.22 9.63 18.68
N SER A 43 3.41 9.81 17.64
CA SER A 43 3.88 9.69 16.26
C SER A 43 3.04 10.50 15.27
N VAL A 44 3.71 10.92 14.18
CA VAL A 44 3.11 11.65 13.05
C VAL A 44 1.93 10.91 12.41
N PRO A 45 1.97 9.58 12.16
CA PRO A 45 0.82 8.85 11.63
C PRO A 45 -0.43 8.92 12.53
N GLY A 46 -0.26 8.92 13.86
CA GLY A 46 -1.38 9.06 14.79
C GLY A 46 -2.04 10.44 14.67
N MET A 47 -1.23 11.49 14.69
CA MET A 47 -1.72 12.87 14.57
C MET A 47 -2.42 13.13 13.22
N PHE A 48 -1.82 12.72 12.11
CA PHE A 48 -2.41 12.93 10.79
C PHE A 48 -3.67 12.09 10.55
N ASN A 49 -3.77 10.93 11.19
CA ASN A 49 -4.99 10.15 11.20
C ASN A 49 -6.13 10.85 11.95
N ASP A 50 -5.85 11.45 13.11
CA ASP A 50 -6.85 12.25 13.83
C ASP A 50 -7.22 13.53 13.08
N SER A 51 -6.26 14.17 12.43
CA SER A 51 -6.49 15.31 11.53
C SER A 51 -7.45 14.95 10.39
N LEU A 52 -7.27 13.77 9.76
CA LEU A 52 -8.18 13.25 8.75
C LEU A 52 -9.61 13.06 9.30
N TYR A 53 -9.75 12.44 10.47
CA TYR A 53 -11.07 12.23 11.09
C TYR A 53 -11.73 13.56 11.48
N LYS A 54 -10.97 14.50 12.05
CA LYS A 54 -11.43 15.85 12.38
C LYS A 54 -11.90 16.60 11.14
N SER A 55 -11.14 16.53 10.04
CA SER A 55 -11.46 17.21 8.79
C SER A 55 -12.66 16.63 8.07
N SER A 56 -12.78 15.29 8.03
CA SER A 56 -13.86 14.61 7.33
C SER A 56 -15.17 14.53 8.13
N GLY A 57 -15.09 14.59 9.47
CA GLY A 57 -16.24 14.37 10.36
C GLY A 57 -16.84 12.96 10.25
N VAL A 58 -16.15 12.04 9.58
CA VAL A 58 -16.66 10.69 9.31
C VAL A 58 -16.71 9.87 10.61
N LYS A 59 -17.72 9.01 10.72
CA LYS A 59 -17.83 8.01 11.78
C LYS A 59 -17.67 6.63 11.16
N ILE A 60 -16.45 6.09 11.24
CA ILE A 60 -16.16 4.73 10.77
C ILE A 60 -16.63 3.74 11.85
N GLN A 61 -17.40 2.74 11.44
CA GLN A 61 -17.85 1.70 12.36
C GLN A 61 -16.73 0.68 12.58
N LEU A 62 -16.42 0.43 13.86
CA LEU A 62 -15.49 -0.63 14.25
C LEU A 62 -16.05 -2.00 13.87
N ILE A 63 -15.18 -2.88 13.37
CA ILE A 63 -15.51 -4.28 13.09
C ILE A 63 -15.42 -5.05 14.41
N SER A 64 -16.55 -5.24 15.08
CA SER A 64 -16.63 -5.96 16.37
C SER A 64 -16.75 -7.48 16.21
N ASP A 65 -17.12 -7.95 15.02
CA ASP A 65 -17.26 -9.36 14.69
C ASP A 65 -15.92 -9.91 14.17
N MET A 66 -15.41 -10.95 14.83
CA MET A 66 -14.09 -11.52 14.52
C MET A 66 -14.05 -12.19 13.14
N ASP A 67 -15.13 -12.85 12.70
CA ASP A 67 -15.16 -13.52 11.40
C ASP A 67 -15.18 -12.50 10.26
N LYS A 68 -15.93 -11.40 10.43
CA LYS A 68 -15.89 -10.26 9.49
C LYS A 68 -14.49 -9.63 9.46
N TYR A 69 -13.86 -9.46 10.62
CA TYR A 69 -12.49 -8.91 10.71
C TYR A 69 -11.47 -9.79 9.99
N LEU A 70 -11.47 -11.10 10.27
CA LEU A 70 -10.56 -12.06 9.64
C LEU A 70 -10.78 -12.16 8.13
N THR A 71 -12.04 -12.06 7.67
CA THR A 71 -12.34 -12.02 6.24
C THR A 71 -11.67 -10.80 5.58
N VAL A 72 -11.83 -9.61 6.15
CA VAL A 72 -11.17 -8.39 5.64
C VAL A 72 -9.65 -8.53 5.67
N GLU A 73 -9.09 -9.02 6.78
CA GLU A 73 -7.65 -9.23 6.92
C GLU A 73 -7.10 -10.22 5.88
N ASN A 74 -7.83 -11.30 5.61
CA ASN A 74 -7.50 -12.28 4.57
C ASN A 74 -7.58 -11.70 3.16
N GLY A 75 -8.28 -10.59 2.95
CA GLY A 75 -8.30 -9.83 1.70
C GLY A 75 -7.13 -8.85 1.55
N ILE A 76 -6.38 -8.54 2.60
CA ILE A 76 -5.29 -7.56 2.54
C ILE A 76 -4.13 -8.12 1.71
N ARG A 77 -3.70 -7.35 0.70
CA ARG A 77 -2.53 -7.60 -0.14
C ARG A 77 -1.56 -6.43 -0.06
N GLY A 78 -0.27 -6.72 -0.19
CA GLY A 78 0.77 -5.70 -0.26
C GLY A 78 0.91 -5.12 -1.67
N GLY A 79 1.94 -4.29 -1.87
CA GLY A 79 2.33 -3.84 -3.20
C GLY A 79 2.71 -5.03 -4.08
N MET A 80 2.19 -5.06 -5.30
CA MET A 80 2.56 -6.06 -6.30
C MET A 80 3.98 -5.75 -6.79
N THR A 81 4.84 -6.76 -6.82
CA THR A 81 6.21 -6.64 -7.33
C THR A 81 6.52 -7.89 -8.12
N ILE A 82 6.74 -7.71 -9.43
CA ILE A 82 7.05 -8.79 -10.36
C ILE A 82 8.28 -8.40 -11.19
N VAL A 83 9.16 -9.37 -11.38
CA VAL A 83 10.35 -9.24 -12.23
C VAL A 83 10.28 -10.39 -13.22
N SER A 84 9.76 -10.12 -14.41
CA SER A 84 9.64 -11.14 -15.47
C SER A 84 10.97 -11.40 -16.18
N HIS A 85 11.80 -10.36 -16.31
CA HIS A 85 13.13 -10.45 -16.91
C HIS A 85 14.18 -9.99 -15.91
N ARG A 86 15.20 -10.83 -15.66
CA ARG A 86 16.26 -10.54 -14.66
C ARG A 86 17.18 -9.39 -15.08
N TYR A 87 17.37 -9.21 -16.38
CA TYR A 87 18.26 -8.20 -16.93
C TYR A 87 17.77 -7.77 -18.31
N VAL A 88 17.69 -6.47 -18.51
CA VAL A 88 17.39 -5.85 -19.80
C VAL A 88 18.35 -4.67 -19.96
N LYS A 89 18.92 -4.53 -21.16
CA LYS A 89 19.76 -3.41 -21.54
C LYS A 89 19.20 -2.77 -22.81
N ALA A 90 19.03 -1.45 -22.77
CA ALA A 90 18.67 -0.69 -23.96
C ALA A 90 19.84 -0.67 -24.96
N ASN A 91 19.52 -0.67 -26.26
CA ASN A 91 20.48 -0.51 -27.34
C ASN A 91 20.03 0.65 -28.24
N ASN A 92 20.50 1.86 -27.96
CA ASN A 92 20.23 3.04 -28.77
C ASN A 92 21.41 4.01 -28.69
N GLU A 93 21.42 5.04 -29.53
CA GLU A 93 22.55 5.96 -29.70
C GLU A 93 22.91 6.75 -28.44
N LYS A 94 22.04 6.78 -27.42
CA LYS A 94 22.33 7.41 -26.13
C LYS A 94 23.10 6.50 -25.17
N CYS A 95 23.20 5.20 -25.47
CA CYS A 95 23.95 4.25 -24.67
C CYS A 95 25.44 4.30 -25.06
N PRO A 96 26.39 4.39 -24.10
CA PRO A 96 27.82 4.44 -24.39
C PRO A 96 28.35 3.25 -25.21
N ASP A 97 27.70 2.09 -25.11
CA ASP A 97 28.06 0.86 -25.82
C ASP A 97 27.07 0.50 -26.94
N TYR A 98 26.41 1.51 -27.53
CA TYR A 98 25.51 1.32 -28.66
C TYR A 98 26.15 0.50 -29.78
N ASN A 99 25.42 -0.52 -30.24
CA ASN A 99 25.83 -1.34 -31.37
C ASN A 99 24.78 -1.25 -32.49
N SER A 100 25.17 -0.62 -33.60
CA SER A 100 24.33 -0.47 -34.80
C SER A 100 24.00 -1.78 -35.50
N SER A 101 24.74 -2.85 -35.25
CA SER A 101 24.47 -4.20 -35.77
C SER A 101 23.38 -4.93 -34.99
N LYS A 102 22.96 -4.43 -33.83
CA LYS A 102 21.90 -5.02 -32.99
C LYS A 102 20.60 -4.23 -33.13
N THR A 103 19.47 -4.90 -32.89
CA THR A 103 18.15 -4.26 -32.88
C THR A 103 18.13 -3.09 -31.91
N LYS A 104 17.56 -1.96 -32.36
CA LYS A 104 17.41 -0.77 -31.54
C LYS A 104 16.35 -0.99 -30.46
N SER A 105 16.65 -0.64 -29.22
CA SER A 105 15.74 -0.79 -28.08
C SER A 105 15.84 0.36 -27.09
N TRP A 106 14.74 0.62 -26.41
CA TRP A 106 14.58 1.67 -25.39
C TRP A 106 13.97 1.07 -24.14
N ILE A 107 14.28 1.66 -22.98
CA ILE A 107 13.63 1.33 -21.71
C ILE A 107 12.85 2.57 -21.27
N ILE A 108 11.61 2.38 -20.88
CA ILE A 108 10.74 3.42 -20.36
C ILE A 108 10.55 3.17 -18.86
N TYR A 109 10.62 4.24 -18.06
CA TYR A 109 10.29 4.24 -16.65
C TYR A 109 9.00 5.02 -16.45
N GLU A 110 7.97 4.36 -15.94
CA GLU A 110 6.70 4.98 -15.57
C GLU A 110 6.51 4.88 -14.06
N ASP A 111 6.15 6.00 -13.43
CA ASP A 111 5.88 6.07 -11.99
C ASP A 111 4.60 6.86 -11.74
N MET A 112 3.65 6.21 -11.08
CA MET A 112 2.39 6.84 -10.72
C MET A 112 2.60 7.74 -9.50
N SER A 113 2.59 9.05 -9.76
CA SER A 113 2.63 10.05 -8.71
C SER A 113 1.48 9.88 -7.71
N ALA A 114 1.83 9.63 -6.44
CA ALA A 114 0.87 9.54 -5.33
C ALA A 114 -0.20 8.43 -5.50
N LEU A 115 0.22 7.24 -5.96
CA LEU A 115 -0.62 6.05 -6.15
C LEU A 115 -1.64 5.83 -5.02
N TYR A 116 -1.19 5.67 -3.77
CA TYR A 116 -2.08 5.44 -2.63
C TYR A 116 -3.00 6.62 -2.34
N SER A 117 -2.53 7.86 -2.52
CA SER A 117 -3.39 9.04 -2.36
C SER A 117 -4.55 9.02 -3.36
N GLY A 118 -4.28 8.68 -4.62
CA GLY A 118 -5.33 8.54 -5.63
C GLY A 118 -6.30 7.39 -5.33
N ALA A 119 -5.85 6.30 -4.72
CA ALA A 119 -6.73 5.24 -4.25
C ALA A 119 -7.61 5.73 -3.07
N MET A 120 -7.07 6.53 -2.16
CA MET A 120 -7.80 7.07 -1.01
C MET A 120 -8.87 8.10 -1.37
N THR A 121 -8.85 8.69 -2.57
CA THR A 121 -9.93 9.57 -3.04
C THR A 121 -11.17 8.82 -3.55
N GLN A 122 -11.09 7.49 -3.69
CA GLN A 122 -12.20 6.65 -4.14
C GLN A 122 -13.23 6.45 -3.02
N TYR A 123 -14.37 5.82 -3.36
CA TYR A 123 -15.34 5.39 -2.35
C TYR A 123 -14.75 4.22 -1.57
N LEU A 124 -14.56 4.42 -0.27
CA LEU A 124 -13.97 3.46 0.64
C LEU A 124 -14.98 3.01 1.70
N PRO A 125 -14.87 1.77 2.21
CA PRO A 125 -15.76 1.27 3.25
C PRO A 125 -15.78 2.17 4.49
N THR A 126 -16.98 2.40 5.03
CA THR A 126 -17.21 3.13 6.29
C THR A 126 -17.89 2.27 7.35
N LYS A 127 -18.67 1.28 6.92
CA LYS A 127 -19.40 0.38 7.80
C LYS A 127 -19.66 -0.96 7.11
N ILE A 128 -19.23 -2.05 7.74
CA ILE A 128 -19.68 -3.39 7.35
C ILE A 128 -21.09 -3.59 7.88
N LEU A 129 -22.02 -3.94 6.99
CA LEU A 129 -23.41 -4.21 7.32
C LEU A 129 -23.54 -5.68 7.73
N ASP A 130 -23.50 -6.57 6.76
CA ASP A 130 -23.79 -7.99 6.95
C ASP A 130 -22.94 -8.88 6.05
N LYS A 131 -22.96 -10.17 6.40
CA LYS A 131 -22.44 -11.26 5.59
C LYS A 131 -23.62 -11.87 4.84
N VAL A 132 -23.61 -11.80 3.50
CA VAL A 132 -24.74 -12.13 2.62
C VAL A 132 -24.42 -13.33 1.74
N THR A 133 -25.44 -14.13 1.43
CA THR A 133 -25.30 -15.31 0.56
C THR A 133 -25.22 -14.91 -0.91
N PRO A 134 -24.75 -15.80 -1.81
CA PRO A 134 -24.61 -15.48 -3.24
C PRO A 134 -25.88 -14.96 -3.92
N GLU A 135 -27.05 -15.41 -3.46
CA GLU A 135 -28.36 -15.04 -4.02
C GLU A 135 -28.76 -13.59 -3.72
N GLU A 136 -28.20 -13.00 -2.67
CA GLU A 136 -28.45 -11.63 -2.24
C GLU A 136 -27.49 -10.61 -2.90
N ILE A 137 -26.49 -11.09 -3.64
CA ILE A 137 -25.46 -10.27 -4.27
C ILE A 137 -25.97 -9.81 -5.65
N PRO A 138 -26.00 -8.49 -5.94
CA PRO A 138 -26.36 -8.01 -7.27
C PRO A 138 -25.30 -8.43 -8.29
N VAL A 139 -25.62 -8.29 -9.58
CA VAL A 139 -24.64 -8.54 -10.65
C VAL A 139 -23.41 -7.66 -10.43
N ILE A 140 -22.26 -8.27 -10.12
CA ILE A 140 -21.07 -7.53 -9.67
C ILE A 140 -20.64 -6.48 -10.69
N GLN A 141 -20.74 -6.76 -11.98
CA GLN A 141 -20.36 -5.83 -13.05
C GLN A 141 -21.27 -4.59 -13.14
N SER A 142 -22.47 -4.61 -12.57
CA SER A 142 -23.39 -3.46 -12.60
C SER A 142 -23.23 -2.52 -11.40
N ILE A 143 -22.40 -2.87 -10.41
CA ILE A 143 -22.17 -2.03 -9.23
C ILE A 143 -21.27 -0.85 -9.64
N ALA A 144 -21.78 0.37 -9.53
CA ALA A 144 -21.00 1.57 -9.80
C ALA A 144 -19.90 1.77 -8.75
N SER A 145 -18.77 2.36 -9.15
CA SER A 145 -17.63 2.62 -8.25
C SER A 145 -17.95 3.63 -7.13
N ASP A 146 -19.00 4.44 -7.31
CA ASP A 146 -19.50 5.47 -6.40
C ASP A 146 -20.85 5.11 -5.76
N ALA A 147 -21.29 3.85 -5.88
CA ALA A 147 -22.50 3.37 -5.22
C ALA A 147 -22.39 3.53 -3.69
N GLU A 148 -23.51 3.72 -2.99
CA GLU A 148 -23.50 3.75 -1.51
C GLU A 148 -23.08 2.39 -0.91
N ILE A 149 -23.43 1.30 -1.61
CA ILE A 149 -23.19 -0.07 -1.17
C ILE A 149 -22.12 -0.73 -2.03
N GLY A 150 -21.12 -1.30 -1.38
CA GLY A 150 -20.10 -2.14 -1.99
C GLY A 150 -20.04 -3.53 -1.35
N TYR A 151 -19.24 -4.41 -1.98
CA TYR A 151 -19.10 -5.80 -1.58
C TYR A 151 -17.64 -6.24 -1.55
N MET A 152 -17.29 -7.03 -0.54
CA MET A 152 -16.03 -7.77 -0.49
C MET A 152 -16.38 -9.26 -0.55
N LEU A 153 -15.98 -9.92 -1.62
CA LEU A 153 -16.42 -11.27 -1.93
C LEU A 153 -15.35 -12.28 -1.56
N GLU A 154 -15.78 -13.43 -1.04
CA GLU A 154 -14.98 -14.64 -0.98
C GLU A 154 -15.39 -15.56 -2.14
N THR A 155 -14.47 -15.78 -3.07
CA THR A 155 -14.78 -16.40 -4.36
C THR A 155 -13.67 -17.35 -4.82
N ASP A 156 -14.04 -18.36 -5.59
CA ASP A 156 -13.09 -19.15 -6.35
C ASP A 156 -12.94 -18.54 -7.74
N ILE A 157 -11.71 -18.21 -8.14
CA ILE A 157 -11.40 -17.57 -9.42
C ILE A 157 -10.32 -18.32 -10.18
N GLU A 158 -10.49 -18.40 -11.49
CA GLU A 158 -9.59 -19.11 -12.39
C GLU A 158 -9.25 -18.24 -13.60
N ALA A 159 -7.98 -18.27 -14.01
CA ALA A 159 -7.54 -17.68 -15.26
C ALA A 159 -7.79 -18.64 -16.42
N LEU A 160 -8.20 -18.13 -17.57
CA LEU A 160 -8.29 -18.94 -18.77
C LEU A 160 -6.90 -19.23 -19.33
N ILE A 161 -6.66 -20.48 -19.73
CA ILE A 161 -5.36 -20.95 -20.23
C ILE A 161 -4.88 -20.10 -21.43
N ASN A 162 -5.78 -19.69 -22.31
CA ASN A 162 -5.44 -18.85 -23.47
C ASN A 162 -4.97 -17.43 -23.09
N LEU A 163 -5.15 -16.99 -21.83
CA LEU A 163 -4.69 -15.70 -21.32
C LEU A 163 -3.34 -15.78 -20.62
N HIS A 164 -2.77 -16.98 -20.42
CA HIS A 164 -1.50 -17.14 -19.69
C HIS A 164 -0.35 -16.39 -20.37
N ASN A 165 -0.23 -16.49 -21.70
CA ASN A 165 0.82 -15.77 -22.42
C ASN A 165 0.62 -14.26 -22.39
N PHE A 166 -0.62 -13.78 -22.40
CA PHE A 166 -0.92 -12.35 -22.37
C PHE A 166 -0.55 -11.72 -21.01
N PHE A 167 -0.83 -12.42 -19.91
CA PHE A 167 -0.52 -11.96 -18.55
C PHE A 167 0.80 -12.50 -18.01
N ALA A 168 1.68 -13.07 -18.84
CA ALA A 168 2.89 -13.73 -18.36
C ALA A 168 3.78 -12.80 -17.51
N ASP A 169 3.83 -11.52 -17.87
CA ASP A 169 4.58 -10.49 -17.15
C ASP A 169 3.84 -9.93 -15.93
N TYR A 170 2.51 -10.11 -15.85
CA TYR A 170 1.69 -9.56 -14.79
C TYR A 170 0.41 -10.40 -14.52
N PRO A 171 0.53 -11.60 -13.91
CA PRO A 171 -0.64 -12.39 -13.57
C PRO A 171 -1.54 -11.65 -12.57
N LEU A 172 -2.85 -11.68 -12.81
CA LEU A 172 -3.84 -11.02 -11.95
C LEU A 172 -4.14 -11.82 -10.68
N ALA A 173 -4.85 -11.19 -9.74
CA ALA A 173 -5.29 -11.80 -8.48
C ALA A 173 -4.16 -12.38 -7.61
N PRO A 174 -3.25 -11.53 -7.09
CA PRO A 174 -2.14 -11.98 -6.27
C PRO A 174 -2.61 -12.60 -4.94
N GLU A 175 -1.97 -13.69 -4.53
CA GLU A 175 -2.29 -14.41 -3.29
C GLU A 175 -1.08 -14.54 -2.38
N LYS A 176 -1.32 -14.62 -1.06
CA LYS A 176 -0.27 -14.96 -0.10
C LYS A 176 -0.15 -16.47 -0.06
N GLN A 177 1.04 -17.00 -0.28
CA GLN A 177 1.31 -18.43 -0.21
C GLN A 177 2.73 -18.69 0.27
N ILE A 178 2.91 -19.78 1.00
CA ILE A 178 4.24 -20.35 1.27
C ILE A 178 4.71 -21.06 0.00
N ILE A 179 5.89 -20.70 -0.51
CA ILE A 179 6.48 -21.33 -1.69
C ILE A 179 7.10 -22.67 -1.28
N PRO A 180 6.57 -23.83 -1.70
CA PRO A 180 7.18 -25.13 -1.39
C PRO A 180 8.62 -25.22 -1.90
N GLU A 181 9.50 -25.92 -1.17
CA GLU A 181 10.92 -26.06 -1.55
C GLU A 181 11.08 -26.74 -2.93
N ASN A 182 10.18 -27.67 -3.28
CA ASN A 182 10.18 -28.34 -4.58
C ASN A 182 9.68 -27.46 -5.75
N TRP A 183 9.26 -26.22 -5.50
CA TRP A 183 8.97 -25.23 -6.55
C TRP A 183 10.19 -24.40 -6.93
N LEU A 184 11.30 -24.53 -6.19
CA LEU A 184 12.50 -23.78 -6.48
C LEU A 184 13.07 -24.20 -7.84
N SER A 185 13.45 -23.21 -8.65
CA SER A 185 14.29 -23.48 -9.82
C SER A 185 15.64 -24.06 -9.39
N LEU A 186 16.29 -24.86 -10.23
CA LEU A 186 17.64 -25.39 -9.99
C LEU A 186 18.64 -24.31 -9.55
N TYR A 187 18.50 -23.10 -10.09
CA TYR A 187 19.31 -21.95 -9.68
C TYR A 187 19.04 -21.54 -8.22
N ASN A 188 17.77 -21.40 -7.83
CA ASN A 188 17.40 -21.04 -6.47
C ASN A 188 17.74 -22.15 -5.47
N GLU A 189 17.59 -23.42 -5.84
CA GLU A 189 18.01 -24.55 -5.02
C GLU A 189 19.51 -24.49 -4.72
N ARG A 190 20.35 -24.19 -5.73
CA ARG A 190 21.79 -23.99 -5.54
C ARG A 190 22.09 -22.85 -4.56
N LEU A 191 21.42 -21.70 -4.71
CA LEU A 191 21.58 -20.56 -3.80
C LEU A 191 21.14 -20.85 -2.37
N VAL A 192 20.10 -21.67 -2.18
CA VAL A 192 19.64 -22.09 -0.85
C VAL A 192 20.67 -23.00 -0.20
N ARG A 193 21.31 -23.89 -0.98
CA ARG A 193 22.35 -24.82 -0.51
C ARG A 193 23.71 -24.15 -0.30
N ASP A 194 23.91 -22.97 -0.89
CA ASP A 194 25.11 -22.17 -0.70
C ASP A 194 25.19 -21.66 0.75
N LYS A 195 26.24 -22.08 1.45
CA LYS A 195 26.47 -21.73 2.86
C LYS A 195 26.91 -20.28 3.03
N GLU A 196 27.59 -19.70 2.05
CA GLU A 196 28.02 -18.30 2.07
C GLU A 196 26.81 -17.37 1.90
N PHE A 197 25.84 -17.76 1.07
CA PHE A 197 24.71 -16.89 0.71
C PHE A 197 23.49 -17.03 1.63
N ARG A 198 23.07 -18.26 1.97
CA ARG A 198 21.87 -18.51 2.81
C ARG A 198 22.09 -19.50 3.94
N ARG A 199 23.35 -19.69 4.37
CA ARG A 199 23.70 -20.65 5.43
C ARG A 199 23.23 -22.09 5.12
N GLY A 200 22.99 -22.42 3.85
CA GLY A 200 22.57 -23.75 3.43
C GLY A 200 21.14 -24.15 3.81
N LYS A 201 20.23 -23.21 4.11
CA LYS A 201 18.89 -23.54 4.63
C LYS A 201 17.75 -22.83 3.89
N TYR A 202 16.74 -23.61 3.50
CA TYR A 202 15.46 -23.08 3.06
C TYR A 202 14.72 -22.43 4.24
N VAL A 203 14.26 -21.18 4.04
CA VAL A 203 13.46 -20.44 5.02
C VAL A 203 12.05 -20.32 4.47
N SER A 204 11.13 -21.01 5.12
CA SER A 204 9.70 -20.91 4.84
C SER A 204 9.17 -19.53 5.25
N GLY A 205 8.29 -18.98 4.44
CA GLY A 205 7.58 -17.76 4.73
C GLY A 205 6.57 -17.45 3.65
N GLU A 206 5.47 -16.82 4.05
CA GLU A 206 4.47 -16.36 3.09
C GLU A 206 5.06 -15.29 2.18
N LYS A 207 4.75 -15.41 0.89
CA LYS A 207 5.08 -14.43 -0.15
C LYS A 207 3.82 -14.06 -0.90
N LEU A 208 3.74 -12.81 -1.34
CA LEU A 208 2.70 -12.39 -2.27
C LEU A 208 3.11 -12.85 -3.68
N LEU A 209 2.33 -13.75 -4.26
CA LEU A 209 2.62 -14.38 -5.54
C LEU A 209 1.55 -14.02 -6.57
N GLN A 210 2.01 -13.74 -7.80
CA GLN A 210 1.17 -13.62 -8.98
C GLN A 210 1.32 -14.91 -9.78
N THR A 211 0.39 -15.85 -9.61
CA THR A 211 0.41 -17.16 -10.29
C THR A 211 -0.90 -17.39 -11.04
N PHE A 212 -0.87 -18.22 -12.08
CA PHE A 212 -2.08 -18.65 -12.79
C PHE A 212 -2.83 -19.80 -12.11
N LEU A 213 -2.41 -20.23 -10.91
CA LEU A 213 -3.10 -21.28 -10.18
C LEU A 213 -4.53 -20.85 -9.85
N PRO A 214 -5.51 -21.78 -9.86
CA PRO A 214 -6.84 -21.52 -9.34
C PRO A 214 -6.77 -20.93 -7.94
N LYS A 215 -7.46 -19.83 -7.70
CA LYS A 215 -7.57 -19.23 -6.37
C LYS A 215 -8.83 -19.78 -5.70
N LYS A 216 -8.70 -20.22 -4.46
CA LYS A 216 -9.80 -20.73 -3.64
C LYS A 216 -10.03 -19.83 -2.45
N ASN A 217 -11.30 -19.60 -2.11
CA ASN A 217 -11.71 -18.70 -1.01
C ASN A 217 -11.01 -17.32 -1.09
N TYR A 218 -10.84 -16.81 -2.32
CA TYR A 218 -10.11 -15.58 -2.58
C TYR A 218 -10.96 -14.39 -2.17
N VAL A 219 -10.52 -13.65 -1.16
CA VAL A 219 -11.19 -12.44 -0.69
C VAL A 219 -10.79 -11.24 -1.55
N VAL A 220 -11.77 -10.54 -2.14
CA VAL A 220 -11.54 -9.46 -3.09
C VAL A 220 -12.60 -8.37 -3.02
N HIS A 221 -12.18 -7.11 -3.17
CA HIS A 221 -13.07 -5.98 -3.32
C HIS A 221 -13.77 -6.00 -4.69
N TYR A 222 -15.06 -5.68 -4.76
CA TYR A 222 -15.85 -5.80 -5.99
C TYR A 222 -15.22 -5.08 -7.20
N GLN A 223 -14.63 -3.89 -7.02
CA GLN A 223 -13.97 -3.18 -8.15
C GLN A 223 -12.75 -3.93 -8.70
N ALA A 224 -11.95 -4.56 -7.84
CA ALA A 224 -10.83 -5.38 -8.29
C ALA A 224 -11.34 -6.64 -9.00
N LEU A 225 -12.43 -7.23 -8.50
CA LEU A 225 -13.07 -8.37 -9.16
C LEU A 225 -13.64 -8.01 -10.54
N GLN A 226 -14.29 -6.85 -10.67
CA GLN A 226 -14.75 -6.31 -11.96
C GLN A 226 -13.60 -6.18 -12.96
N LEU A 227 -12.44 -5.66 -12.51
CA LEU A 227 -11.23 -5.57 -13.33
C LEU A 227 -10.76 -6.96 -13.78
N TYR A 228 -10.71 -7.92 -12.87
CA TYR A 228 -10.29 -9.29 -13.16
C TYR A 228 -11.23 -9.96 -14.17
N MET A 229 -12.54 -9.80 -14.01
CA MET A 229 -13.54 -10.33 -14.93
C MET A 229 -13.45 -9.67 -16.31
N LYS A 230 -13.23 -8.34 -16.36
CA LYS A 230 -13.00 -7.61 -17.61
C LYS A 230 -11.81 -8.17 -18.38
N TYR A 231 -10.77 -8.60 -17.67
CA TYR A 231 -9.58 -9.21 -18.24
C TYR A 231 -9.68 -10.74 -18.41
N GLY A 232 -10.86 -11.32 -18.21
CA GLY A 232 -11.16 -12.71 -18.56
C GLY A 232 -10.92 -13.75 -17.46
N LEU A 233 -10.68 -13.32 -16.22
CA LEU A 233 -10.76 -14.25 -15.08
C LEU A 233 -12.22 -14.68 -14.88
N LYS A 234 -12.43 -15.97 -14.66
CA LYS A 234 -13.75 -16.54 -14.41
C LYS A 234 -13.95 -16.78 -12.93
N ILE A 235 -15.12 -16.38 -12.44
CA ILE A 235 -15.62 -16.80 -11.13
C ILE A 235 -16.21 -18.20 -11.29
N THR A 236 -15.67 -19.17 -10.57
CA THR A 236 -16.19 -20.55 -10.57
C THR A 236 -17.18 -20.78 -9.44
N LYS A 237 -17.04 -20.06 -8.32
CA LYS A 237 -17.96 -20.11 -7.19
C LYS A 237 -17.89 -18.83 -6.37
N ILE A 238 -19.05 -18.27 -5.99
CA ILE A 238 -19.13 -17.26 -4.93
C ILE A 238 -19.54 -18.00 -3.66
N HIS A 239 -18.76 -17.89 -2.58
CA HIS A 239 -19.11 -18.53 -1.31
C HIS A 239 -19.97 -17.61 -0.46
N VAL A 240 -19.53 -16.36 -0.31
CA VAL A 240 -20.18 -15.35 0.53
C VAL A 240 -19.65 -13.95 0.20
N ALA A 241 -20.35 -12.90 0.63
CA ALA A 241 -19.80 -11.54 0.58
C ALA A 241 -20.07 -10.75 1.87
N LEU A 242 -19.16 -9.84 2.19
CA LEU A 242 -19.39 -8.77 3.15
C LEU A 242 -19.98 -7.57 2.41
N LYS A 243 -21.21 -7.22 2.76
CA LYS A 243 -21.89 -6.01 2.29
C LYS A 243 -21.48 -4.83 3.17
N PHE A 244 -21.08 -3.71 2.57
CA PHE A 244 -20.66 -2.53 3.32
C PHE A 244 -21.20 -1.23 2.71
N ARG A 245 -21.35 -0.19 3.55
CA ARG A 245 -21.47 1.19 3.08
C ARG A 245 -20.10 1.74 2.73
N GLN A 246 -20.04 2.55 1.69
CA GLN A 246 -18.82 3.23 1.26
C GLN A 246 -19.12 4.70 0.91
N SER A 247 -18.10 5.55 1.05
CA SER A 247 -18.15 6.96 0.67
C SER A 247 -16.74 7.48 0.40
N PRO A 248 -16.57 8.62 -0.29
CA PRO A 248 -15.25 9.18 -0.57
C PRO A 248 -14.74 10.01 0.61
N TRP A 249 -14.80 9.44 1.82
CA TRP A 249 -14.64 10.20 3.07
C TRP A 249 -13.24 10.78 3.29
N MET A 250 -12.21 10.25 2.65
CA MET A 250 -10.86 10.83 2.68
C MET A 250 -10.61 11.86 1.57
N LYS A 251 -11.48 11.95 0.55
CA LYS A 251 -11.19 12.64 -0.71
C LYS A 251 -10.81 14.10 -0.51
N THR A 252 -11.66 14.87 0.17
CA THR A 252 -11.46 16.30 0.40
C THR A 252 -10.13 16.57 1.12
N TYR A 253 -9.81 15.77 2.15
CA TYR A 253 -8.57 15.90 2.91
C TYR A 253 -7.34 15.65 2.04
N ILE A 254 -7.36 14.57 1.25
CA ILE A 254 -6.26 14.19 0.37
C ILE A 254 -6.05 15.24 -0.74
N GLU A 255 -7.12 15.71 -1.37
CA GLU A 255 -7.08 16.72 -2.43
C GLU A 255 -6.57 18.06 -1.92
N GLU A 256 -6.98 18.46 -0.72
CA GLU A 256 -6.51 19.69 -0.09
C GLU A 256 -5.01 19.64 0.22
N ASN A 257 -4.50 18.52 0.76
CA ASN A 257 -3.07 18.34 0.96
C ASN A 257 -2.29 18.33 -0.37
N ILE A 258 -2.84 17.75 -1.44
CA ILE A 258 -2.24 17.81 -2.77
C ILE A 258 -2.16 19.26 -3.26
N ARG A 259 -3.22 20.06 -3.05
CA ARG A 259 -3.25 21.49 -3.41
C ARG A 259 -2.21 22.28 -2.61
N LYS A 260 -2.17 22.13 -1.29
CA LYS A 260 -1.18 22.79 -0.42
C LYS A 260 0.25 22.39 -0.79
N ARG A 261 0.49 21.11 -1.10
CA ARG A 261 1.80 20.65 -1.60
C ARG A 261 2.22 21.34 -2.90
N LYS A 262 1.30 21.57 -3.83
CA LYS A 262 1.60 22.31 -5.08
C LYS A 262 1.97 23.76 -4.77
N ILE A 263 1.27 24.41 -3.84
CA ILE A 263 1.57 25.77 -3.40
C ILE A 263 2.97 25.84 -2.75
N ALA A 264 3.28 24.91 -1.85
CA ALA A 264 4.59 24.82 -1.21
C ALA A 264 5.72 24.69 -2.24
N LYS A 265 5.54 23.84 -3.28
CA LYS A 265 6.50 23.74 -4.40
C LYS A 265 6.68 25.07 -5.12
N SER A 266 5.59 25.77 -5.44
CA SER A 266 5.65 27.07 -6.12
C SER A 266 6.38 28.12 -5.29
N ASN A 267 6.22 28.07 -3.97
CA ASN A 267 6.85 28.99 -3.03
C ASN A 267 8.28 28.58 -2.64
N LYS A 268 8.81 27.45 -3.17
CA LYS A 268 10.09 26.85 -2.79
C LYS A 268 10.18 26.51 -1.28
N ASP A 269 9.04 26.21 -0.66
CA ASP A 269 8.96 25.72 0.71
C ASP A 269 9.19 24.20 0.73
N GLU A 270 10.45 23.80 0.91
CA GLU A 270 10.84 22.38 0.94
C GLU A 270 10.19 21.62 2.10
N PHE A 271 10.02 22.28 3.25
CA PHE A 271 9.39 21.68 4.42
C PHE A 271 7.93 21.35 4.14
N GLY A 272 7.14 22.31 3.64
CA GLY A 272 5.75 22.10 3.25
C GLY A 272 5.59 20.99 2.21
N VAL A 273 6.52 20.89 1.23
CA VAL A 273 6.50 19.82 0.23
C VAL A 273 6.61 18.44 0.85
N ILE A 274 7.46 18.28 1.86
CA ILE A 274 7.63 17.04 2.62
C ILE A 274 6.43 16.81 3.54
N TYR A 275 5.99 17.83 4.27
CA TYR A 275 4.87 17.80 5.22
C TYR A 275 3.58 17.30 4.55
N TYR A 276 3.11 17.96 3.49
CA TYR A 276 1.88 17.57 2.82
C TYR A 276 1.96 16.22 2.08
N LYS A 277 3.16 15.82 1.64
CA LYS A 277 3.38 14.48 1.09
C LYS A 277 3.23 13.43 2.19
N LEU A 278 3.84 13.68 3.35
CA LEU A 278 3.83 12.76 4.48
C LEU A 278 2.40 12.59 5.02
N LYS A 279 1.63 13.68 5.15
CA LYS A 279 0.22 13.67 5.56
C LYS A 279 -0.60 12.63 4.82
N ASN A 280 -0.49 12.60 3.50
CA ASN A 280 -1.22 11.62 2.71
C ASN A 280 -0.61 10.22 2.84
N ASN A 281 0.72 10.08 2.77
CA ASN A 281 1.35 8.76 2.72
C ASN A 281 1.14 7.93 3.99
N VAL A 282 1.13 8.56 5.17
CA VAL A 282 1.03 7.83 6.45
C VAL A 282 -0.37 7.31 6.73
N ILE A 283 -1.41 7.94 6.17
CA ILE A 283 -2.82 7.56 6.42
C ILE A 283 -3.05 6.12 6.00
N PHE A 284 -2.62 5.73 4.80
CA PHE A 284 -2.77 4.36 4.32
C PHE A 284 -2.16 3.35 5.30
N GLY A 285 -0.91 3.59 5.72
CA GLY A 285 -0.21 2.71 6.66
C GLY A 285 -0.92 2.63 8.02
N LYS A 286 -1.42 3.76 8.52
CA LYS A 286 -2.13 3.81 9.80
C LYS A 286 -3.48 3.09 9.75
N GLN A 287 -4.19 3.17 8.63
CA GLN A 287 -5.48 2.49 8.42
C GLN A 287 -5.30 0.96 8.26
N MET A 288 -4.12 0.51 7.84
CA MET A 288 -3.76 -0.91 7.69
C MET A 288 -2.96 -1.45 8.90
N GLU A 289 -2.91 -0.71 10.00
CA GLU A 289 -2.14 -1.10 11.20
C GLU A 289 -2.70 -2.38 11.83
N ASN A 290 -1.81 -3.33 12.14
CA ASN A 290 -2.17 -4.53 12.87
C ASN A 290 -2.10 -4.27 14.38
N VAL A 291 -3.26 -3.99 14.97
CA VAL A 291 -3.42 -3.70 16.40
C VAL A 291 -3.03 -4.87 17.32
N ARG A 292 -3.00 -6.11 16.82
CA ARG A 292 -2.56 -7.28 17.63
C ARG A 292 -1.05 -7.26 17.93
N LYS A 293 -0.29 -6.39 17.26
CA LYS A 293 1.14 -6.18 17.51
C LYS A 293 1.41 -5.02 18.48
N HIS A 294 0.38 -4.35 18.98
CA HIS A 294 0.56 -3.29 19.96
C HIS A 294 1.13 -3.87 21.26
N MET A 295 2.11 -3.16 21.81
CA MET A 295 2.74 -3.49 23.08
C MET A 295 2.38 -2.40 24.09
N ARG A 296 2.12 -2.80 25.34
CA ARG A 296 1.98 -1.85 26.43
C ARG A 296 3.36 -1.37 26.83
N VAL A 297 3.59 -0.06 26.70
CA VAL A 297 4.81 0.61 27.15
C VAL A 297 4.45 1.44 28.37
N GLU A 298 5.17 1.23 29.46
CA GLU A 298 5.07 2.05 30.67
C GLU A 298 6.33 2.91 30.72
N ILE A 299 6.16 4.22 30.68
CA ILE A 299 7.27 5.17 30.84
C ILE A 299 7.37 5.42 32.35
N LEU A 300 8.53 5.07 32.91
CA LEU A 300 8.88 5.27 34.33
C LEU A 300 9.12 6.75 34.64
#